data_AF-A0A561TW54-F1
#
_entry.id   AF-A0A561TW54-F1
#
_cell.length_a   1.000
_cell.length_b   1.000
_cell.length_c   1.000
_cell.angle_alpha   90.00
_cell.angle_beta   90.00
_cell.angle_gamma   90.00
#
_symmetry.space_group_name_H-M   'P 1'
#
loop_
_entity.id
_entity.type
_entity.pdbx_description
1 polymer ?
#
loop_
_entity_poly.entity_id
_entity_poly.type
_entity_poly.pdbx_seq_one_letter_code
_entity_poly.pdbx_strand_id
1 'polypeptide(L)'
;MATMTETTGPEPLGICVVANVAEETSHGEGGLEIRQGLRHFAPRAKVWIAPPAWGDGGERVIVAGRHRGNSRRYMRIVIESRFLVNFRVRAVYSPALVRALTQLDPGEEQEFGARCLWPPEQAEGWARSRNAPTMEARVDGQRDRVHLVTDPPPMELRLDGVTYYLAHFSAGGARYSAEPPPVEPSPTGG
;
A
#
# COMPACT_ATOMS: atom_id res chain seq x y z
N MET A 1 11.96 -5.97 48.04
CA MET A 1 12.46 -5.54 46.72
C MET A 1 12.28 -6.72 45.76
N ALA A 2 11.13 -6.81 45.10
CA ALA A 2 10.84 -7.88 44.15
C ALA A 2 11.33 -7.43 42.77
N THR A 3 12.33 -8.12 42.22
CA THR A 3 12.74 -8.00 40.83
C THR A 3 11.62 -8.51 39.95
N MET A 4 10.89 -7.59 39.31
CA MET A 4 9.97 -7.92 38.23
C MET A 4 10.79 -8.57 37.10
N THR A 5 10.61 -9.86 36.88
CA THR A 5 11.07 -10.52 35.66
C THR A 5 10.16 -10.06 34.54
N GLU A 6 10.64 -9.11 33.76
CA GLU A 6 10.07 -8.75 32.47
C GLU A 6 10.18 -9.99 31.57
N THR A 7 9.04 -10.57 31.21
CA THR A 7 8.97 -11.71 30.29
C THR A 7 9.28 -11.18 28.89
N THR A 8 10.57 -11.02 28.58
CA THR A 8 11.02 -10.57 27.26
C THR A 8 10.85 -11.73 26.27
N GLY A 9 9.77 -11.69 25.48
CA GLY A 9 9.63 -12.54 24.30
C GLY A 9 10.78 -12.30 23.30
N PRO A 10 10.93 -13.15 22.27
CA PRO A 10 11.99 -12.96 21.28
C PRO A 10 11.90 -11.57 20.64
N GLU A 11 13.01 -10.86 20.50
CA GLU A 11 13.04 -9.54 19.87
C GLU A 11 12.61 -9.65 18.39
N PRO A 12 11.80 -8.71 17.89
CA PRO A 12 11.42 -8.69 16.49
C PRO A 12 12.62 -8.31 15.61
N LEU A 13 12.75 -8.97 14.47
CA LEU A 13 13.73 -8.66 13.43
C LEU A 13 13.41 -7.36 12.66
N GLY A 14 12.31 -6.69 13.01
CA GLY A 14 11.83 -5.46 12.38
C GLY A 14 10.31 -5.45 12.26
N ILE A 15 9.81 -4.47 11.52
CA ILE A 15 8.38 -4.31 11.25
C ILE A 15 8.12 -4.33 9.74
N CYS A 16 6.92 -4.68 9.34
CA CYS A 16 6.57 -4.74 7.93
C CYS A 16 5.07 -4.46 7.74
N VAL A 17 4.74 -3.90 6.58
CA VAL A 17 3.36 -3.78 6.14
C VAL A 17 2.85 -5.14 5.70
N VAL A 18 1.67 -5.50 6.18
CA VAL A 18 0.98 -6.76 5.91
C VAL A 18 -0.38 -6.44 5.30
N ALA A 19 -0.78 -7.22 4.32
CA ALA A 19 -2.11 -7.17 3.73
C ALA A 19 -2.68 -8.57 3.55
N ASN A 20 -3.92 -8.62 3.12
CA ASN A 20 -4.60 -9.83 2.68
C ASN A 20 -4.86 -9.73 1.18
N VAL A 21 -4.73 -10.84 0.46
CA VAL A 21 -5.25 -10.94 -0.91
C VAL A 21 -6.76 -10.78 -0.88
N ALA A 22 -7.30 -9.95 -1.77
CA ALA A 22 -8.74 -9.75 -1.89
C ALA A 22 -9.46 -11.08 -2.16
N GLU A 23 -10.72 -11.16 -1.74
CA GLU A 23 -11.54 -12.35 -1.96
C GLU A 23 -11.77 -12.58 -3.46
N GLU A 24 -12.06 -11.49 -4.15
CA GLU A 24 -12.21 -11.41 -5.60
C GLU A 24 -11.23 -10.36 -6.15
N THR A 25 -10.70 -10.63 -7.33
CA THR A 25 -9.72 -9.77 -8.02
C THR A 25 -10.13 -9.62 -9.48
N SER A 26 -9.98 -8.42 -10.02
CA SER A 26 -10.30 -8.09 -11.42
C SER A 26 -9.06 -8.21 -12.32
N HIS A 27 -9.19 -8.91 -13.44
CA HIS A 27 -8.12 -9.17 -14.40
C HIS A 27 -8.51 -8.70 -15.80
N GLY A 28 -7.52 -8.63 -16.68
CA GLY A 28 -7.69 -8.25 -18.07
C GLY A 28 -7.89 -6.75 -18.28
N GLU A 29 -7.97 -6.36 -19.54
CA GLU A 29 -8.26 -4.99 -19.95
C GLU A 29 -9.67 -4.59 -19.47
N GLY A 30 -9.76 -3.47 -18.75
CA GLY A 30 -11.01 -3.02 -18.13
C GLY A 30 -11.44 -3.77 -16.86
N GLY A 31 -10.67 -4.77 -16.38
CA GLY A 31 -10.96 -5.46 -15.12
C GLY A 31 -12.22 -6.33 -15.12
N LEU A 32 -12.70 -6.73 -16.30
CA LEU A 32 -13.95 -7.46 -16.47
C LEU A 32 -13.86 -8.93 -16.05
N GLU A 33 -12.64 -9.48 -15.96
CA GLU A 33 -12.45 -10.87 -15.56
C GLU A 33 -12.30 -10.98 -14.05
N ILE A 34 -13.35 -11.40 -13.35
CA ILE A 34 -13.33 -11.62 -11.91
C ILE A 34 -12.79 -13.02 -11.58
N ARG A 35 -11.79 -13.09 -10.71
CA ARG A 35 -11.20 -14.35 -10.20
C ARG A 35 -11.13 -14.35 -8.69
N GLN A 36 -11.26 -15.54 -8.10
CA GLN A 36 -11.06 -15.73 -6.66
C GLN A 36 -9.59 -15.75 -6.29
N GLY A 37 -9.15 -14.77 -5.50
CA GLY A 37 -7.75 -14.60 -5.10
C GLY A 37 -6.80 -14.48 -6.29
N LEU A 38 -5.54 -14.87 -6.09
CA LEU A 38 -4.51 -14.79 -7.13
C LEU A 38 -4.01 -16.19 -7.50
N ARG A 39 -3.37 -16.31 -8.67
CA ARG A 39 -2.78 -17.58 -9.13
C ARG A 39 -1.89 -18.24 -8.06
N HIS A 40 -1.09 -17.44 -7.36
CA HIS A 40 -0.11 -17.91 -6.38
C HIS A 40 -0.59 -17.87 -4.93
N PHE A 41 -1.70 -17.17 -4.65
CA PHE A 41 -2.17 -16.92 -3.30
C PHE A 41 -3.67 -17.17 -3.20
N ALA A 42 -4.08 -17.96 -2.22
CA ALA A 42 -5.49 -18.18 -1.95
C ALA A 42 -6.21 -16.87 -1.61
N PRO A 43 -7.53 -16.78 -1.83
CA PRO A 43 -8.35 -15.70 -1.30
C PRO A 43 -8.05 -15.46 0.18
N ARG A 44 -7.95 -14.19 0.60
CA ARG A 44 -7.67 -13.78 1.98
C ARG A 44 -6.29 -14.20 2.51
N ALA A 45 -5.42 -14.77 1.67
CA ALA A 45 -4.07 -15.14 2.08
C ALA A 45 -3.30 -13.92 2.60
N LYS A 46 -2.60 -14.11 3.72
CA LYS A 46 -1.76 -13.07 4.31
C LYS A 46 -0.44 -12.95 3.53
N VAL A 47 -0.12 -11.73 3.14
CA VAL A 47 1.14 -11.38 2.46
C VAL A 47 1.84 -10.25 3.20
N TRP A 48 3.16 -10.27 3.16
CA TRP A 48 4.04 -9.24 3.71
C TRP A 48 4.62 -8.43 2.57
N ILE A 49 4.74 -7.12 2.73
CA ILE A 49 5.05 -6.19 1.65
C ILE A 49 6.44 -5.61 1.88
N ALA A 50 7.33 -5.72 0.90
CA ALA A 50 8.64 -5.06 0.99
C ALA A 50 8.49 -3.54 0.77
N PRO A 51 9.42 -2.71 1.27
CA PRO A 51 9.43 -1.28 0.96
C PRO A 51 9.39 -1.01 -0.55
N PRO A 52 8.68 0.04 -1.02
CA PRO A 52 8.57 0.35 -2.45
C PRO A 52 9.94 0.66 -3.04
N ALA A 53 10.26 0.05 -4.18
CA ALA A 53 11.57 0.18 -4.83
C ALA A 53 11.56 1.00 -6.14
N TRP A 54 10.36 1.30 -6.69
CA TRP A 54 10.24 1.75 -8.08
C TRP A 54 9.68 3.16 -8.28
N GLY A 55 9.34 3.89 -7.22
CA GLY A 55 8.79 5.25 -7.34
C GLY A 55 7.44 5.33 -8.08
N ASP A 56 6.78 4.20 -8.33
CA ASP A 56 5.49 4.05 -9.01
C ASP A 56 4.29 4.35 -8.08
N GLY A 57 4.54 5.10 -7.00
CA GLY A 57 3.57 5.29 -5.92
C GLY A 57 3.15 3.99 -5.23
N GLY A 58 3.78 2.84 -5.53
CA GLY A 58 3.44 1.51 -5.05
C GLY A 58 2.25 0.86 -5.76
N GLU A 59 1.93 1.25 -6.99
CA GLU A 59 0.97 0.52 -7.83
C GLU A 59 1.33 -0.98 -7.87
N ARG A 60 2.62 -1.29 -7.99
CA ARG A 60 3.16 -2.64 -7.89
C ARG A 60 3.98 -2.77 -6.62
N VAL A 61 3.76 -3.86 -5.91
CA VAL A 61 4.44 -4.15 -4.66
C VAL A 61 5.07 -5.52 -4.69
N ILE A 62 6.27 -5.62 -4.12
CA ILE A 62 6.91 -6.89 -3.84
C ILE A 62 6.26 -7.46 -2.60
N VAL A 63 5.75 -8.69 -2.71
CA VAL A 63 5.19 -9.41 -1.58
C VAL A 63 5.89 -10.72 -1.31
N ALA A 64 5.98 -11.09 -0.03
CA ALA A 64 6.32 -12.42 0.43
C ALA A 64 5.08 -13.05 1.09
N GLY A 65 4.68 -14.22 0.60
CA GLY A 65 3.53 -14.96 1.13
C GLY A 65 3.71 -16.46 1.02
N ARG A 66 2.80 -17.23 1.62
CA ARG A 66 2.78 -18.69 1.46
C ARG A 66 2.01 -19.05 0.19
N HIS A 67 2.61 -19.86 -0.67
CA HIS A 67 2.01 -20.24 -1.94
C HIS A 67 0.76 -21.11 -1.75
N ARG A 68 -0.24 -20.93 -2.63
CA ARG A 68 -1.45 -21.77 -2.67
C ARG A 68 -1.06 -23.23 -2.95
N GLY A 69 -1.38 -24.14 -2.03
CA GLY A 69 -1.05 -25.57 -2.16
C GLY A 69 0.39 -25.96 -1.77
N ASN A 70 1.26 -25.00 -1.43
CA ASN A 70 2.57 -25.30 -0.81
C ASN A 70 2.95 -24.20 0.19
N SER A 71 2.75 -24.47 1.48
CA SER A 71 2.90 -23.48 2.56
C SER A 71 4.28 -23.49 3.25
N ARG A 72 5.20 -24.38 2.83
CA ARG A 72 6.47 -24.62 3.55
C ARG A 72 7.51 -23.51 3.36
N ARG A 73 7.44 -22.75 2.27
CA ARG A 73 8.38 -21.66 1.97
C ARG A 73 7.61 -20.40 1.61
N TYR A 74 8.23 -19.25 1.89
CA TYR A 74 7.75 -17.97 1.39
C TYR A 74 8.09 -17.86 -0.10
N MET A 75 7.13 -17.45 -0.90
CA MET A 75 7.31 -17.04 -2.27
C MET A 75 7.35 -15.53 -2.33
N ARG A 76 8.37 -14.99 -3.01
CA ARG A 76 8.50 -13.59 -3.37
C ARG A 76 7.92 -13.38 -4.78
N ILE A 77 7.02 -12.43 -4.94
CA ILE A 77 6.47 -12.07 -6.26
C ILE A 77 6.03 -10.60 -6.26
N VAL A 78 6.01 -9.99 -7.45
CA VAL A 78 5.44 -8.66 -7.66
C VAL A 78 3.96 -8.80 -7.98
N ILE A 79 3.10 -8.05 -7.27
CA ILE A 79 1.66 -8.00 -7.55
C ILE A 79 1.18 -6.56 -7.54
N GLU A 80 0.04 -6.32 -8.17
CA GLU A 80 -0.62 -5.03 -8.11
C GLU A 80 -1.27 -4.82 -6.73
N SER A 81 -1.04 -3.66 -6.13
CA SER A 81 -1.56 -3.33 -4.80
C SER A 81 -3.08 -3.29 -4.74
N ARG A 82 -3.78 -3.08 -5.87
CA ARG A 82 -5.24 -3.15 -5.97
C ARG A 82 -5.83 -4.53 -5.62
N PHE A 83 -5.03 -5.59 -5.69
CA PHE A 83 -5.46 -6.95 -5.29
C PHE A 83 -5.30 -7.22 -3.80
N LEU A 84 -4.88 -6.22 -3.04
CA LEU A 84 -4.62 -6.32 -1.62
C LEU A 84 -5.58 -5.45 -0.83
N VAL A 85 -5.96 -5.94 0.35
CA VAL A 85 -6.90 -5.31 1.28
C VAL A 85 -6.41 -5.49 2.71
N ASN A 86 -7.00 -4.76 3.66
CA ASN A 86 -6.74 -4.86 5.10
C ASN A 86 -5.26 -4.62 5.46
N PHE A 87 -4.68 -3.54 4.94
CA PHE A 87 -3.29 -3.17 5.19
C PHE A 87 -3.08 -2.85 6.68
N ARG A 88 -1.98 -3.33 7.26
CA ARG A 88 -1.65 -3.13 8.67
C ARG A 88 -0.16 -3.34 8.93
N VAL A 89 0.37 -2.73 9.97
CA VAL A 89 1.75 -2.96 10.40
C VAL A 89 1.83 -4.16 11.34
N ARG A 90 2.85 -5.01 11.18
CA ARG A 90 3.15 -6.14 12.08
C ARG A 90 4.65 -6.29 12.30
N ALA A 91 5.03 -6.72 13.50
CA ALA A 91 6.38 -7.17 13.81
C ALA A 91 6.71 -8.48 13.08
N VAL A 92 7.96 -8.59 12.62
CA VAL A 92 8.51 -9.75 11.90
C VAL A 92 9.45 -10.51 12.84
N TYR A 93 9.19 -11.81 13.02
CA TYR A 93 10.03 -12.69 13.86
C TYR A 93 10.69 -13.82 13.06
N SER A 94 10.43 -13.91 11.76
CA SER A 94 10.84 -15.04 10.93
C SER A 94 12.04 -14.66 10.05
N PRO A 95 13.23 -15.23 10.30
CA PRO A 95 14.39 -15.08 9.41
C PRO A 95 14.11 -15.41 7.94
N ALA A 96 13.38 -16.50 7.71
CA ALA A 96 13.01 -16.94 6.37
C ALA A 96 12.10 -15.94 5.64
N LEU A 97 11.28 -15.19 6.38
CA LEU A 97 10.47 -14.12 5.82
C LEU A 97 11.31 -12.90 5.47
N VAL A 98 12.22 -12.49 6.36
CA VAL A 98 13.14 -11.38 6.11
C VAL A 98 13.91 -11.65 4.81
N ARG A 99 14.55 -12.81 4.69
CA ARG A 99 15.26 -13.18 3.45
C ARG A 99 14.37 -13.18 2.21
N ALA A 100 13.12 -13.63 2.32
CA ALA A 100 12.19 -13.57 1.19
C ALA A 100 11.84 -12.13 0.78
N LEU A 101 11.82 -11.19 1.72
CA LEU A 101 11.51 -9.76 1.49
C LEU A 101 12.72 -8.93 1.08
N THR A 102 13.91 -9.27 1.55
CA THR A 102 15.12 -8.45 1.37
C THR A 102 16.13 -9.07 0.41
N GLN A 103 16.02 -10.38 0.14
CA GLN A 103 17.02 -11.17 -0.61
C GLN A 103 18.41 -11.19 0.05
N LEU A 104 18.48 -10.99 1.36
CA LEU A 104 19.70 -11.16 2.15
C LEU A 104 20.17 -12.61 2.19
N ASP A 105 21.46 -12.79 2.40
CA ASP A 105 22.07 -14.10 2.59
C ASP A 105 21.75 -14.67 3.99
N PRO A 106 21.80 -16.00 4.18
CA PRO A 106 21.58 -16.63 5.48
C PRO A 106 22.51 -16.08 6.57
N GLY A 107 21.92 -15.54 7.64
CA GLY A 107 22.63 -15.00 8.80
C GLY A 107 22.63 -13.46 8.86
N GLU A 108 22.53 -12.79 7.71
CA GLU A 108 22.49 -11.33 7.63
C GLU A 108 21.19 -10.73 8.17
N GLU A 109 20.12 -11.53 8.25
CA GLU A 109 18.81 -11.07 8.72
C GLU A 109 18.81 -10.54 10.16
N GLN A 110 19.76 -10.97 11.00
CA GLN A 110 19.85 -10.57 12.41
C GLN A 110 20.48 -9.18 12.54
N GLU A 111 21.41 -8.85 11.65
CA GLU A 111 22.12 -7.57 11.66
C GLU A 111 21.39 -6.50 10.83
N PHE A 112 20.84 -6.89 9.67
CA PHE A 112 20.29 -5.95 8.70
C PHE A 112 18.76 -6.03 8.54
N GLY A 113 18.10 -7.03 9.14
CA GLY A 113 16.66 -7.26 8.96
C GLY A 113 15.82 -6.01 9.24
N ALA A 114 16.07 -5.33 10.36
CA ALA A 114 15.32 -4.14 10.73
C ALA A 114 15.57 -2.95 9.77
N ARG A 115 16.79 -2.84 9.22
CA ARG A 115 17.19 -1.78 8.29
C ARG A 115 16.63 -1.99 6.88
N CYS A 116 16.51 -3.24 6.46
CA CYS A 116 16.03 -3.59 5.11
C CYS A 116 14.51 -3.71 5.01
N LEU A 117 13.81 -3.68 6.15
CA LEU A 117 12.36 -3.62 6.21
C LEU A 117 11.87 -2.16 6.30
N TRP A 118 10.70 -1.93 6.88
CA TRP A 118 10.08 -0.61 6.92
C TRP A 118 10.52 0.19 8.15
N PRO A 119 10.81 1.49 8.00
CA PRO A 119 10.77 2.42 9.13
C PRO A 119 9.34 2.50 9.71
N PRO A 120 9.15 2.54 11.05
CA PRO A 120 7.84 2.62 11.71
C PRO A 120 6.86 3.61 11.11
N GLU A 121 7.26 4.87 11.03
CA GLU A 121 6.39 5.94 10.54
C GLU A 121 6.00 5.74 9.08
N GLN A 122 6.93 5.25 8.24
CA GLN A 122 6.64 4.96 6.84
C GLN A 122 5.70 3.76 6.70
N ALA A 123 5.85 2.71 7.51
CA ALA A 123 4.97 1.54 7.47
C ALA A 123 3.53 1.93 7.82
N GLU A 124 3.35 2.74 8.86
CA GLU A 124 2.04 3.19 9.31
C GLU A 124 1.40 4.16 8.33
N GLY A 125 2.16 5.15 7.84
CA GLY A 125 1.69 6.09 6.82
C GLY A 125 1.25 5.37 5.55
N TRP A 126 2.01 4.37 5.12
CA TRP A 126 1.69 3.56 3.95
C TRP A 126 0.45 2.68 4.16
N ALA A 127 0.36 1.99 5.30
CA ALA A 127 -0.83 1.19 5.61
C ALA A 127 -2.09 2.06 5.68
N ARG A 128 -1.98 3.27 6.25
CA ARG A 128 -3.07 4.23 6.33
C ARG A 128 -3.50 4.71 4.94
N SER A 129 -2.56 5.14 4.10
CA SER A 129 -2.89 5.64 2.76
C SER A 129 -3.56 4.57 1.89
N ARG A 130 -3.16 3.30 2.04
CA ARG A 130 -3.75 2.16 1.31
C ARG A 130 -5.12 1.72 1.81
N ASN A 131 -5.44 2.02 3.07
CA ASN A 131 -6.78 1.78 3.62
C ASN A 131 -7.71 2.98 3.43
N ALA A 132 -7.19 4.14 3.01
CA ALA A 132 -8.04 5.28 2.69
C ALA A 132 -8.93 4.90 1.49
N PRO A 133 -10.25 5.11 1.57
CA PRO A 133 -11.11 4.89 0.41
C PRO A 133 -10.57 5.74 -0.73
N THR A 134 -10.50 5.16 -1.93
CA THR A 134 -10.10 5.89 -3.12
C THR A 134 -11.29 6.06 -4.05
N MET A 135 -11.30 7.16 -4.78
CA MET A 135 -12.30 7.47 -5.78
C MET A 135 -11.63 7.91 -7.08
N GLU A 136 -12.36 7.80 -8.19
CA GLU A 136 -11.86 8.28 -9.47
C GLU A 136 -11.76 9.81 -9.49
N ALA A 137 -10.60 10.28 -9.92
CA ALA A 137 -10.31 11.66 -10.23
C ALA A 137 -10.25 11.85 -11.74
N ARG A 138 -11.02 12.82 -12.22
CA ARG A 138 -10.95 13.30 -13.61
C ARG A 138 -10.10 14.55 -13.65
N VAL A 139 -9.07 14.53 -14.49
CA VAL A 139 -8.13 15.64 -14.65
C VAL A 139 -8.38 16.29 -16.01
N ASP A 140 -8.58 17.60 -16.02
CA ASP A 140 -8.80 18.34 -17.26
C ASP A 140 -7.62 18.12 -18.24
N GLY A 141 -7.94 17.79 -19.48
CA GLY A 141 -6.94 17.46 -20.52
C GLY A 141 -6.45 16.01 -20.52
N GLN A 142 -6.81 15.18 -19.54
CA GLN A 142 -6.45 13.75 -19.47
C GLN A 142 -7.70 12.85 -19.46
N ARG A 143 -8.49 12.89 -20.54
CA ARG A 143 -9.77 12.15 -20.63
C ARG A 143 -9.62 10.63 -20.63
N ASP A 144 -8.48 10.13 -21.09
CA ASP A 144 -8.26 8.68 -21.27
C ASP A 144 -7.54 8.03 -20.07
N ARG A 145 -7.30 8.77 -18.99
CA ARG A 145 -6.62 8.28 -17.79
C ARG A 145 -7.52 8.35 -16.58
N VAL A 146 -7.68 7.21 -15.90
CA VAL A 146 -8.34 7.13 -14.60
C VAL A 146 -7.29 7.34 -13.53
N HIS A 147 -7.46 8.38 -12.71
CA HIS A 147 -6.62 8.62 -11.54
C HIS A 147 -7.39 8.21 -10.29
N LEU A 148 -6.74 7.55 -9.33
CA LEU A 148 -7.36 7.27 -8.03
C LEU A 148 -6.83 8.26 -7.00
N VAL A 149 -7.74 8.97 -6.36
CA VAL A 149 -7.42 9.90 -5.27
C VAL A 149 -8.12 9.45 -4.00
N THR A 150 -7.65 9.92 -2.84
CA THR A 150 -8.30 9.61 -1.56
C THR A 150 -9.73 10.16 -1.50
N ASP A 151 -10.55 9.60 -0.63
CA ASP A 151 -11.82 10.19 -0.17
C ASP A 151 -11.65 10.58 1.31
N PRO A 152 -11.66 11.87 1.66
CA PRO A 152 -11.90 13.01 0.77
C PRO A 152 -10.72 13.30 -0.17
N PRO A 153 -10.98 13.88 -1.37
CA PRO A 153 -9.94 14.16 -2.35
C PRO A 153 -8.94 15.22 -1.87
N PRO A 154 -7.64 15.07 -2.16
CA PRO A 154 -6.66 16.09 -1.87
C PRO A 154 -6.96 17.38 -2.65
N MET A 155 -6.63 18.54 -2.06
CA MET A 155 -6.83 19.83 -2.75
C MET A 155 -5.86 20.00 -3.93
N GLU A 156 -4.68 19.38 -3.87
CA GLU A 156 -3.65 19.45 -4.89
C GLU A 156 -3.25 18.04 -5.34
N LEU A 157 -3.16 17.85 -6.65
CA LEU A 157 -2.76 16.61 -7.29
C LEU A 157 -1.60 16.89 -8.24
N ARG A 158 -0.43 16.28 -8.00
CA ARG A 158 0.75 16.42 -8.86
C ARG A 158 0.84 15.22 -9.81
N LEU A 159 0.78 15.47 -11.11
CA LEU A 159 0.85 14.46 -12.17
C LEU A 159 1.80 14.93 -13.27
N ASP A 160 2.73 14.08 -13.69
CA ASP A 160 3.67 14.37 -14.80
C ASP A 160 4.41 15.73 -14.66
N GLY A 161 4.67 16.17 -13.42
CA GLY A 161 5.30 17.46 -13.12
C GLY A 161 4.37 18.68 -13.12
N VAL A 162 3.08 18.49 -13.39
CA VAL A 162 2.04 19.53 -13.37
C VAL A 162 1.23 19.41 -12.08
N THR A 163 0.91 20.56 -11.47
CA THR A 163 0.01 20.62 -10.30
C THR A 163 -1.40 20.95 -10.78
N TYR A 164 -2.36 20.11 -10.39
CA TYR A 164 -3.78 20.33 -10.61
C TYR A 164 -4.48 20.55 -9.27
N TYR A 165 -5.51 21.39 -9.27
CA TYR A 165 -6.28 21.76 -8.09
C TYR A 165 -7.68 21.18 -8.15
N LEU A 166 -8.20 20.77 -6.99
CA LEU A 166 -9.56 20.25 -6.87
C LEU A 166 -10.57 21.34 -7.26
N ALA A 167 -11.19 21.18 -8.42
CA ALA A 167 -12.19 22.09 -8.95
C ALA A 167 -13.60 21.71 -8.51
N HIS A 168 -13.88 20.41 -8.38
CA HIS A 168 -15.20 19.92 -7.96
C HIS A 168 -15.11 18.55 -7.29
N PHE A 169 -15.84 18.34 -6.19
CA PHE A 169 -15.98 17.04 -5.52
C PHE A 169 -17.48 16.77 -5.30
N SER A 170 -17.95 15.62 -5.78
CA SER A 170 -19.31 15.13 -5.56
C SER A 170 -19.33 13.61 -5.41
N ALA A 171 -20.52 13.03 -5.21
CA ALA A 171 -20.71 11.58 -5.19
C ALA A 171 -20.23 10.88 -6.48
N GLY A 172 -20.09 11.60 -7.58
CA GLY A 172 -19.64 11.06 -8.87
C GLY A 172 -18.13 11.09 -9.11
N GLY A 173 -17.31 11.54 -8.15
CA GLY A 173 -15.86 11.67 -8.36
C GLY A 173 -15.28 12.99 -7.87
N ALA A 174 -13.95 13.06 -7.92
CA ALA A 174 -13.21 14.32 -7.84
C ALA A 174 -12.85 14.81 -9.24
N ARG A 175 -12.86 16.13 -9.46
CA ARG A 175 -12.41 16.76 -10.70
C ARG A 175 -11.33 17.78 -10.41
N TYR A 176 -10.25 17.71 -11.18
CA TYR A 176 -9.09 18.58 -11.04
C TYR A 176 -8.87 19.41 -12.29
N SER A 177 -8.48 20.67 -12.10
CA SER A 177 -8.11 21.62 -13.15
C SER A 177 -6.70 22.14 -12.93
N ALA A 178 -6.01 22.57 -14.00
CA ALA A 178 -4.70 23.21 -13.87
C ALA A 178 -4.82 24.64 -13.30
N GLU A 179 -6.02 25.21 -13.34
CA GLU A 179 -6.32 26.50 -12.72
C GLU A 179 -6.66 26.32 -11.23
N PRO A 180 -6.10 27.15 -10.35
CA PRO A 180 -6.48 27.14 -8.93
C PRO A 180 -7.96 27.53 -8.79
N PRO A 181 -8.68 26.97 -7.80
CA PRO A 181 -10.07 27.33 -7.57
C PRO A 181 -10.17 28.85 -7.34
N PRO A 182 -11.24 29.50 -7.83
CA PRO A 182 -11.46 30.90 -7.57
C PRO A 182 -11.52 31.10 -6.06
N VAL A 183 -10.65 31.98 -5.54
CA VAL A 183 -10.72 32.42 -4.15
C VAL A 183 -12.08 33.10 -4.00
N GLU A 184 -13.02 32.47 -3.29
CA GLU A 184 -14.28 33.15 -2.97
C GLU A 184 -13.92 34.46 -2.25
N PRO A 185 -14.42 35.62 -2.70
CA PRO A 185 -14.21 36.85 -1.97
C PRO A 185 -14.79 36.64 -0.57
N SER A 186 -13.96 36.83 0.45
CA SER A 186 -14.39 36.75 1.85
C SER A 186 -15.67 37.56 2.01
N PRO A 187 -16.71 37.05 2.71
CA PRO A 187 -17.93 37.80 2.89
C PRO A 187 -17.57 39.11 3.59
N THR A 188 -17.66 40.22 2.86
CA THR A 188 -17.56 41.56 3.42
C THR A 188 -18.69 41.68 4.42
N GLY A 189 -18.35 41.59 5.71
CA GLY A 189 -19.30 41.74 6.80
C GLY A 189 -20.09 43.03 6.62
N GLY A 190 -21.41 42.89 6.55
CA GLY A 190 -22.37 43.98 6.67
C GLY A 190 -22.85 44.12 8.11
#